data_AF-C6M1U2-F1
#
_entry.id   AF-C6M1U2-F1
#
_cell.length_a   1.000
_cell.length_b   1.000
_cell.length_c   1.000
_cell.angle_alpha   90.00
_cell.angle_beta   90.00
_cell.angle_gamma   90.00
#
_symmetry.space_group_name_H-M   'P 1'
#
loop_
_entity.id
_entity.type
_entity.pdbx_description
1 polymer ?
#
loop_
_entity_poly.entity_id
_entity_poly.type
_entity_poly.pdbx_seq_one_letter_code
_entity_poly.pdbx_strand_id
1 'polypeptide(L)'
;MFLLKNNDTKQEERKMESIELQGIPNEVFLEDIQELTQAFPLEFPHLFQQIKDYLGIDQKHIYITDFVEDENQEDCFYGYFFDTLNRKIYHYAFEGEKTTFREDDIAALTMRDTFSIKVLHLLV
;
A
#
# COMPACT_ATOMS: atom_id res chain seq x y z
N MET A 1 4.18 9.68 2.39
CA MET A 1 3.74 9.28 1.03
C MET A 1 4.91 9.26 0.05
N PHE A 2 5.51 8.09 -0.18
CA PHE A 2 6.49 7.89 -1.25
C PHE A 2 5.79 7.84 -2.61
N LEU A 3 5.70 9.00 -3.29
CA LEU A 3 5.19 9.09 -4.66
C LEU A 3 6.29 8.72 -5.66
N LEU A 4 6.19 7.54 -6.28
CA LEU A 4 6.94 7.19 -7.48
C LEU A 4 6.27 7.86 -8.68
N LYS A 5 6.93 8.89 -9.26
CA LYS A 5 6.52 9.49 -10.52
C LYS A 5 7.34 8.89 -11.66
N ASN A 6 6.71 8.26 -12.65
CA ASN A 6 7.41 7.78 -13.84
C ASN A 6 7.36 8.83 -14.94
N ASN A 7 8.37 9.69 -15.03
CA ASN A 7 8.53 10.58 -16.18
C ASN A 7 9.69 10.12 -17.06
N ASP A 8 9.34 9.54 -18.21
CA ASP A 8 10.26 9.23 -19.30
C ASP A 8 10.56 10.51 -20.12
N THR A 9 11.70 11.16 -19.87
CA THR A 9 12.45 11.87 -20.92
C THR A 9 13.93 12.05 -20.55
N LYS A 10 14.80 11.75 -21.51
CA LYS A 10 16.25 11.51 -21.41
C LYS A 10 17.10 12.61 -20.74
N GLN A 11 18.11 12.11 -20.01
CA GLN A 11 19.41 12.74 -19.68
C GLN A 11 19.40 13.96 -18.75
N GLU A 12 19.20 13.70 -17.47
CA GLU A 12 20.22 13.97 -16.46
C GLU A 12 20.22 12.75 -15.54
N GLU A 13 21.31 11.97 -15.57
CA GLU A 13 21.63 11.00 -14.52
C GLU A 13 21.91 11.78 -13.22
N ARG A 14 20.88 12.39 -12.63
CA ARG A 14 20.81 12.40 -11.17
C ARG A 14 20.64 10.95 -10.80
N LYS A 15 21.79 10.32 -10.59
CA LYS A 15 21.98 9.13 -9.77
C LYS A 15 21.16 9.34 -8.50
N MET A 16 19.86 9.03 -8.54
CA MET A 16 19.15 8.61 -7.34
C MET A 16 19.95 7.39 -6.94
N GLU A 17 20.89 7.58 -6.01
CA GLU A 17 21.51 6.49 -5.31
C GLU A 17 20.36 5.57 -4.95
N SER A 18 20.38 4.37 -5.51
CA SER A 18 19.44 3.30 -5.17
C SER A 18 19.41 3.27 -3.66
N ILE A 19 18.36 3.87 -3.06
CA ILE A 19 18.25 3.95 -1.63
C ILE A 19 18.24 2.49 -1.21
N GLU A 20 19.27 2.06 -0.50
CA GLU A 20 19.29 0.72 0.04
C GLU A 20 18.13 0.68 1.04
N LEU A 21 16.97 0.20 0.61
CA LEU A 21 15.74 0.13 1.41
C LEU A 21 15.97 -0.65 2.71
N GLN A 22 17.02 -1.48 2.75
CA GLN A 22 17.49 -2.16 3.95
C GLN A 22 17.99 -1.18 5.03
N GLY A 23 18.65 -0.09 4.63
CA GLY A 23 19.18 0.95 5.51
C GLY A 23 18.13 1.97 5.99
N ILE A 24 16.93 1.98 5.42
CA ILE A 24 15.83 2.81 5.92
C ILE A 24 15.34 2.23 7.27
N PRO A 25 15.26 3.03 8.35
CA PRO A 25 14.75 2.59 9.64
C PRO A 25 13.32 2.07 9.57
N ASN A 26 12.95 1.11 10.42
CA ASN A 26 11.59 0.55 10.46
C ASN A 26 10.54 1.62 10.77
N GLU A 27 10.91 2.61 11.60
CA GLU A 27 10.08 3.73 12.02
C GLU A 27 9.57 4.53 10.83
N VAL A 28 10.40 4.73 9.80
CA VAL A 28 10.00 5.46 8.58
C VAL A 28 8.90 4.72 7.82
N PHE A 29 8.98 3.39 7.73
CA PHE A 29 7.92 2.60 7.10
C PHE A 29 6.65 2.58 7.95
N LEU A 30 6.80 2.50 9.27
CA LEU A 30 5.65 2.50 10.18
C LEU A 30 4.91 3.84 10.16
N GLU A 31 5.64 4.96 10.14
CA GLU A 31 5.07 6.31 10.01
C GLU A 31 4.33 6.46 8.67
N ASP A 32 4.91 6.03 7.55
CA ASP A 32 4.26 6.11 6.23
C ASP A 32 2.96 5.28 6.17
N ILE A 33 2.97 4.05 6.71
CA ILE A 33 1.76 3.22 6.83
C ILE A 33 0.71 3.89 7.72
N GLN A 34 1.11 4.49 8.85
CA GLN A 34 0.18 5.17 9.75
C GLN A 34 -0.44 6.41 9.10
N GLU A 35 0.37 7.25 8.45
CA GLU A 35 -0.11 8.42 7.73
C GLU A 35 -1.11 8.02 6.64
N LEU A 36 -0.76 7.01 5.83
CA LEU A 36 -1.63 6.50 4.77
C LEU A 36 -2.92 5.92 5.33
N THR A 37 -2.84 5.09 6.38
CA THR A 37 -4.01 4.49 7.03
C THR A 37 -4.96 5.54 7.60
N GLN A 38 -4.44 6.69 8.06
CA GLN A 38 -5.26 7.79 8.56
C GLN A 38 -5.88 8.63 7.44
N ALA A 39 -5.12 8.91 6.38
CA ALA A 39 -5.56 9.75 5.26
C ALA A 39 -6.54 9.02 4.33
N PHE A 40 -6.28 7.75 4.03
CA PHE A 40 -7.05 6.95 3.08
C PHE A 40 -8.58 6.96 3.31
N PRO A 41 -9.12 6.72 4.52
CA PRO A 41 -10.56 6.77 4.75
C PRO A 41 -11.16 8.18 4.61
N LEU A 42 -10.35 9.24 4.70
CA LEU A 42 -10.80 10.62 4.54
C LEU A 42 -10.83 11.02 3.06
N GLU A 43 -9.79 10.62 2.31
CA GLU A 43 -9.64 10.95 0.89
C GLU A 43 -10.46 10.02 0.00
N PHE A 44 -10.57 8.73 0.37
CA PHE A 44 -11.23 7.68 -0.40
C PHE A 44 -12.26 6.90 0.44
N PRO A 45 -13.27 7.58 1.03
CA PRO A 45 -14.22 6.94 1.95
C PRO A 45 -15.00 5.79 1.30
N HIS A 46 -15.32 5.90 0.01
CA HIS A 46 -16.03 4.85 -0.73
C HIS A 46 -15.18 3.59 -0.92
N LEU A 47 -13.90 3.76 -1.29
CA LEU A 47 -12.97 2.64 -1.45
C LEU A 47 -12.70 1.94 -0.11
N PHE A 48 -12.52 2.73 0.95
CA PHE A 48 -12.32 2.18 2.28
C PHE A 48 -13.54 1.42 2.79
N GLN A 49 -14.75 1.87 2.48
CA GLN A 49 -15.97 1.15 2.84
C GLN A 49 -16.04 -0.22 2.14
N GLN A 50 -15.62 -0.33 0.88
CA GLN A 50 -15.56 -1.62 0.18
C GLN A 50 -14.58 -2.61 0.84
N ILE A 51 -13.42 -2.13 1.33
CA ILE A 51 -12.46 -2.95 2.09
C ILE A 51 -13.11 -3.46 3.39
N LYS A 52 -13.80 -2.58 4.12
CA LYS A 52 -14.50 -2.95 5.36
C LYS A 52 -15.61 -3.98 5.11
N ASP A 53 -16.39 -3.80 4.06
CA ASP A 53 -17.47 -4.71 3.70
C ASP A 53 -16.93 -6.08 3.29
N TYR A 54 -15.79 -6.12 2.61
CA TYR A 54 -15.11 -7.36 2.24
C TYR A 54 -14.58 -8.14 3.46
N LEU A 55 -13.93 -7.45 4.40
CA LEU A 55 -13.34 -8.11 5.57
C LEU A 55 -14.35 -8.43 6.68
N GLY A 56 -15.37 -7.58 6.86
CA GLY A 56 -16.32 -7.70 7.97
C GLY A 56 -15.69 -7.51 9.35
N ILE A 57 -14.59 -6.75 9.46
CA ILE A 57 -13.86 -6.49 10.71
C ILE A 57 -13.88 -5.01 11.11
N ASP A 58 -13.51 -4.72 12.36
CA ASP A 58 -13.36 -3.35 12.87
C ASP A 58 -12.20 -2.63 12.14
N GLN A 59 -12.43 -1.37 11.74
CA GLN A 59 -11.49 -0.56 10.98
C GLN A 59 -10.13 -0.39 11.67
N LYS A 60 -10.09 -0.46 13.02
CA LYS A 60 -8.83 -0.36 13.77
C LYS A 60 -7.83 -1.49 13.46
N HIS A 61 -8.31 -2.57 12.83
CA HIS A 61 -7.49 -3.71 12.41
C HIS A 61 -7.06 -3.64 10.94
N ILE A 62 -7.42 -2.58 10.22
CA ILE A 62 -7.14 -2.42 8.80
C ILE A 62 -6.05 -1.36 8.64
N TYR A 63 -4.89 -1.79 8.15
CA TYR A 63 -3.79 -0.89 7.79
C TYR A 63 -3.68 -0.81 6.29
N ILE A 64 -3.69 0.39 5.73
CA ILE A 64 -3.40 0.61 4.31
C ILE A 64 -1.89 0.71 4.19
N THR A 65 -1.29 -0.25 3.49
CA THR A 65 0.17 -0.39 3.45
C THR A 65 0.77 0.19 2.18
N ASP A 66 0.00 0.18 1.10
CA ASP A 66 0.37 0.76 -0.18
C ASP A 66 -0.88 1.31 -0.88
N PHE A 67 -0.74 2.43 -1.57
CA PHE A 67 -1.76 3.01 -2.44
C PHE A 67 -1.07 3.70 -3.61
N VAL A 68 -1.34 3.19 -4.81
CA VAL A 68 -0.70 3.65 -6.04
C VAL A 68 -1.78 3.93 -7.08
N GLU A 69 -1.72 5.11 -7.67
CA GLU A 69 -2.55 5.53 -8.79
C GLU A 69 -1.88 5.09 -10.11
N ASP A 70 -2.65 4.49 -11.04
CA ASP A 70 -2.16 4.20 -12.38
C ASP A 70 -2.09 5.49 -13.21
N GLU A 71 -0.87 5.96 -13.48
CA GLU A 71 -0.65 7.16 -14.29
C GLU A 71 -1.19 7.06 -15.73
N ASN A 72 -1.48 5.85 -16.23
CA ASN A 72 -1.99 5.63 -17.58
C ASN A 72 -3.52 5.50 -17.64
N GLN A 73 -4.18 5.32 -16.49
CA GLN A 73 -5.61 5.07 -16.41
C GLN A 73 -6.21 5.88 -15.26
N GLU A 74 -7.01 6.89 -15.60
CA GLU A 74 -7.75 7.67 -14.61
C GLU A 74 -8.63 6.74 -13.74
N ASP A 75 -8.71 7.09 -12.46
CA ASP A 75 -9.51 6.39 -11.45
C ASP A 75 -9.17 4.89 -11.28
N CYS A 76 -7.95 4.49 -11.64
CA CYS A 76 -7.43 3.14 -11.40
C CYS A 76 -6.38 3.15 -10.29
N PHE A 77 -6.67 2.42 -9.21
CA PHE A 77 -5.81 2.38 -8.02
C PHE A 77 -5.50 0.95 -7.62
N TYR A 78 -4.28 0.70 -7.19
CA TYR A 78 -3.84 -0.61 -6.70
C TYR A 78 -2.96 -0.46 -5.48
N GLY A 79 -2.85 -1.53 -4.71
CA GLY A 79 -2.04 -1.52 -3.50
C GLY A 79 -2.34 -2.71 -2.60
N TYR A 80 -1.97 -2.54 -1.34
CA TYR A 80 -2.15 -3.56 -0.32
C TYR A 80 -2.79 -2.97 0.94
N PHE A 81 -3.56 -3.81 1.61
CA PHE A 81 -3.95 -3.58 3.00
C PHE A 81 -3.68 -4.82 3.85
N PHE A 82 -3.41 -4.59 5.12
CA PHE A 82 -3.11 -5.61 6.11
C PHE A 82 -4.19 -5.66 7.18
N ASP A 83 -4.77 -6.85 7.34
CA ASP A 83 -5.66 -7.23 8.43
C ASP A 83 -4.82 -7.72 9.61
N THR A 84 -4.69 -6.90 10.65
CA THR A 84 -3.91 -7.27 11.84
C THR A 84 -4.62 -8.30 12.72
N LEU A 85 -5.95 -8.37 12.66
CA LEU A 85 -6.74 -9.31 13.46
C LEU A 85 -6.50 -10.75 13.00
N ASN A 86 -6.57 -11.01 11.69
CA ASN A 86 -6.36 -12.34 11.12
C ASN A 86 -4.94 -12.56 10.59
N ARG A 87 -4.09 -11.52 10.63
CA ARG A 87 -2.69 -11.54 10.14
C ARG A 87 -2.61 -11.90 8.66
N LYS A 88 -3.44 -11.25 7.84
CA LYS A 88 -3.55 -11.48 6.39
C LYS A 88 -3.28 -10.21 5.61
N ILE A 89 -2.62 -10.33 4.47
CA ILE A 89 -2.41 -9.24 3.53
C ILE A 89 -3.24 -9.48 2.27
N TYR A 90 -3.76 -8.41 1.71
CA TYR A 90 -4.58 -8.46 0.52
C TYR A 90 -4.07 -7.46 -0.49
N HIS A 91 -3.87 -7.92 -1.72
CA HIS A 91 -3.74 -7.05 -2.87
C HIS A 91 -5.14 -6.59 -3.30
N TYR A 92 -5.26 -5.30 -3.61
CA TYR A 92 -6.49 -4.74 -4.17
C TYR A 92 -6.24 -4.04 -5.50
N ALA A 93 -7.27 -4.03 -6.34
CA ALA A 93 -7.35 -3.13 -7.47
C ALA A 93 -8.77 -2.55 -7.57
N PHE A 94 -8.85 -1.23 -7.66
CA PHE A 94 -10.05 -0.45 -7.95
C PHE A 94 -9.94 0.04 -9.39
N GLU A 95 -10.79 -0.48 -10.27
CA GLU A 95 -10.82 -0.20 -11.71
C GLU A 95 -12.20 0.37 -12.09
N GLY A 96 -12.40 1.67 -11.89
CA GLY A 96 -13.71 2.31 -12.04
C GLY A 96 -14.75 1.72 -11.09
N GLU A 97 -15.77 1.03 -11.61
CA GLU A 97 -16.80 0.37 -10.80
C GLU A 97 -16.40 -1.02 -10.29
N LYS A 98 -15.30 -1.58 -10.80
CA LYS A 98 -14.88 -2.94 -10.49
C LYS A 98 -13.82 -2.94 -9.40
N THR A 99 -14.13 -3.62 -8.30
CA THR A 99 -13.19 -3.82 -7.19
C THR A 99 -12.78 -5.28 -7.11
N THR A 100 -11.48 -5.52 -6.96
CA THR A 100 -10.94 -6.86 -6.72
C THR A 100 -10.09 -6.89 -5.46
N PHE A 101 -10.26 -7.95 -4.67
CA PHE A 101 -9.45 -8.24 -3.50
C PHE A 101 -8.91 -9.66 -3.63
N ARG A 102 -7.61 -9.83 -3.37
CA ARG A 102 -6.94 -11.13 -3.38
C ARG A 102 -6.06 -11.25 -2.14
N GLU A 103 -6.33 -12.26 -1.32
CA GLU A 103 -5.41 -12.62 -0.24
C GLU A 103 -4.10 -13.13 -0.84
N ASP A 104 -2.98 -12.55 -0.42
CA ASP A 104 -1.64 -12.99 -0.82
C ASP A 104 -0.93 -13.66 0.37
N ASP A 105 -0.08 -14.64 0.06
CA ASP A 105 0.73 -15.31 1.08
C ASP A 105 1.88 -14.40 1.51
N ILE A 106 1.82 -13.93 2.76
CA ILE A 106 2.87 -13.10 3.38
C ILE A 106 4.25 -13.74 3.24
N ALA A 107 4.35 -15.08 3.31
CA ALA A 107 5.63 -15.78 3.19
C ALA A 107 6.20 -15.78 1.77
N ALA A 108 5.36 -15.52 0.76
CA ALA A 108 5.76 -15.45 -0.64
C ALA A 108 6.09 -14.02 -1.09
N LEU A 109 5.63 -12.99 -0.35
CA LEU A 109 5.89 -11.59 -0.67
C LEU A 109 7.32 -11.18 -0.35
N THR A 110 7.83 -10.27 -1.17
CA THR A 110 9.15 -9.67 -1.03
C THR A 110 9.06 -8.15 -1.07
N MET A 111 10.17 -7.47 -0.75
CA MET A 111 10.29 -6.02 -0.89
C MET A 111 10.13 -5.51 -2.33
N ARG A 112 10.06 -6.39 -3.34
CA ARG A 112 9.72 -6.01 -4.72
C ARG A 112 8.22 -5.87 -4.93
N ASP A 113 7.42 -6.54 -4.10
CA ASP A 113 5.97 -6.59 -4.20
C ASP A 113 5.34 -5.48 -3.35
N THR A 114 5.81 -5.35 -2.10
CA THR A 114 5.44 -4.24 -1.19
C THR A 114 6.58 -3.99 -0.21
N PHE A 115 6.89 -2.72 0.07
CA PHE A 115 7.90 -2.38 1.07
C PHE A 115 7.42 -2.60 2.51
N SER A 116 6.11 -2.66 2.71
CA SER A 116 5.51 -2.86 4.02
C SER A 116 5.86 -4.22 4.65
N ILE A 117 6.21 -5.22 3.84
CA ILE A 117 6.56 -6.58 4.30
C ILE A 117 7.68 -6.57 5.34
N LYS A 118 8.58 -5.56 5.29
CA LYS A 118 9.65 -5.37 6.28
C LYS A 118 9.10 -5.17 7.70
N VAL A 119 7.95 -4.52 7.84
CA VAL A 119 7.42 -4.04 9.13
C VAL A 119 6.03 -4.57 9.49
N LEU A 120 5.36 -5.36 8.64
CA LEU A 120 4.04 -5.94 8.96
C LEU A 120 4.02 -6.69 10.30
N HIS A 121 5.13 -7.36 10.65
CA HIS A 121 5.23 -8.10 11.90
C HIS A 121 5.22 -7.20 13.15
N LEU A 122 5.42 -5.89 13.00
CA LEU A 122 5.42 -4.89 14.07
C LEU A 122 4.07 -4.18 14.23
N LEU A 123 3.14 -4.34 13.28
CA LEU A 123 1.79 -3.78 13.35
C LEU A 123 0.91 -4.62 14.30
N VAL A 124 0.20 -3.94 15.21
CA VAL A 124 -0.66 -4.53 16.27
C VAL A 124 -2.04 -3.89 16.31
#